data_AF-A0A8C8Y8H1-F1
#
_entry.id   AF-A0A8C8Y8H1-F1
#
_cell.length_a   1.000
_cell.length_b   1.000
_cell.length_c   1.000
_cell.angle_alpha   90.00
_cell.angle_beta   90.00
_cell.angle_gamma   90.00
#
_symmetry.space_group_name_H-M   'P 1'
#
loop_
_entity.id
_entity.type
_entity.pdbx_description
1 polymer ?
#
loop_
_entity_poly.entity_id
_entity_poly.type
_entity_poly.pdbx_seq_one_letter_code
_entity_poly.pdbx_strand_id
1 'polypeptide(L)'
;EGTSSEMLVRFGRRSGQAKENTEIKNSEEDQVLYPPLLPSKVDLRQVTIIPHNEWKRIRDSLDSLTREAACLRAERKAKKEMHFRSQEVVKHWTNAYAGMKEQKLEAKKKRDEEIEAERQNLDVEEAIYKQGERKKAIEYAKQYQFYQTERVKKFHSGLLLSRVMKERDAQIESQKNKIKSDKKWEEQLKLSIEKAFKEEQEKAEKRRRDRVALANDHLKQIKEHEEEEERRRKHEEKDAEEIRRQNSLHEIEMRKKLEKRKEEINESRRLFFEHVNDKNIIKAVERQQQEEEDEKIRKFIKAKKRLMQIGKEKEAETHRLMEERRERINNFLSELMKKKLDNEDLIIARDTAEAEAEREKREREKYEKNKAELKAIEEYRAVVMKNKEEEERQRKLEAKKQLLAIMKADQIFQEHEKEKKRKADKEHQKVRDAHIQQMARNKFNAKQEKQAELEYCRLTEALMAEKEKEFQDYAREVIELESESTNKYIYPLVKAVQEGHGGGHGPVFVDRGGIRPSYQANDVIGVQLPFCNSPGPKYNFQKSKGRLGFTW
;
A
#
# COMPACT_ATOMS: atom_id res chain seq x y z
N GLU A 1 -36.21 -27.63 20.04
CA GLU A 1 -37.32 -27.06 20.84
C GLU A 1 -38.00 -25.97 20.01
N GLY A 2 -39.29 -25.67 20.25
CA GLY A 2 -40.02 -24.64 19.49
C GLY A 2 -41.09 -25.16 18.53
N THR A 3 -42.20 -25.66 19.07
CA THR A 3 -43.54 -25.55 18.45
C THR A 3 -43.92 -24.07 18.35
N SER A 4 -44.83 -23.56 17.50
CA SER A 4 -45.92 -24.13 16.67
C SER A 4 -46.39 -23.06 15.67
N SER A 5 -47.04 -23.43 14.56
CA SER A 5 -48.39 -22.95 14.19
C SER A 5 -48.84 -23.56 12.86
N GLU A 6 -50.15 -23.72 12.69
CA GLU A 6 -50.78 -24.43 11.57
C GLU A 6 -51.04 -23.52 10.36
N MET A 7 -51.08 -24.11 9.16
CA MET A 7 -52.20 -23.85 8.26
C MET A 7 -52.45 -25.04 7.32
N LEU A 8 -53.71 -25.46 7.25
CA LEU A 8 -54.15 -26.72 6.69
C LEU A 8 -54.54 -26.58 5.21
N VAL A 9 -53.76 -27.13 4.28
CA VAL A 9 -54.15 -27.25 2.86
C VAL A 9 -54.58 -28.69 2.57
N ARG A 10 -55.86 -28.91 2.29
CA ARG A 10 -56.40 -30.22 1.86
C ARG A 10 -56.95 -30.13 0.43
N PHE A 11 -56.29 -30.83 -0.50
CA PHE A 11 -56.87 -31.22 -1.78
C PHE A 11 -57.57 -32.58 -1.64
N GLY A 12 -58.78 -32.73 -2.20
CA GLY A 12 -59.51 -34.01 -2.24
C GLY A 12 -60.83 -33.91 -3.00
N ARG A 13 -60.99 -34.70 -4.07
CA ARG A 13 -62.17 -34.71 -4.96
C ARG A 13 -63.27 -35.67 -4.46
N ARG A 14 -64.56 -35.36 -4.70
CA ARG A 14 -65.53 -36.27 -5.40
C ARG A 14 -66.96 -35.69 -5.58
N SER A 15 -67.45 -35.83 -6.83
CA SER A 15 -68.82 -36.13 -7.30
C SER A 15 -70.10 -35.69 -6.56
N GLY A 16 -71.04 -35.08 -7.33
CA GLY A 16 -72.49 -35.04 -7.05
C GLY A 16 -73.31 -34.68 -8.30
N GLN A 17 -74.14 -35.63 -8.79
CA GLN A 17 -75.21 -35.47 -9.80
C GLN A 17 -76.49 -34.85 -9.15
N ALA A 18 -77.58 -34.44 -9.81
CA ALA A 18 -77.94 -34.03 -11.18
C ALA A 18 -79.41 -33.51 -11.16
N LYS A 19 -79.86 -32.72 -12.16
CA LYS A 19 -81.25 -32.70 -12.72
C LYS A 19 -81.46 -31.62 -13.81
N GLU A 20 -81.64 -32.05 -15.06
CA GLU A 20 -82.92 -31.99 -15.83
C GLU A 20 -84.01 -30.99 -15.35
N ASN A 21 -84.77 -30.23 -16.17
CA ASN A 21 -85.00 -30.13 -17.64
C ASN A 21 -85.21 -28.61 -17.99
N THR A 22 -85.49 -28.10 -19.20
CA THR A 22 -86.05 -28.65 -20.46
C THR A 22 -85.58 -27.80 -21.65
N GLU A 23 -85.60 -28.37 -22.84
CA GLU A 23 -85.36 -27.69 -24.12
C GLU A 23 -86.38 -26.57 -24.42
N ILE A 24 -86.02 -25.64 -25.32
CA ILE A 24 -86.69 -25.47 -26.62
C ILE A 24 -85.66 -24.91 -27.60
N LYS A 25 -85.51 -25.60 -28.74
CA LYS A 25 -84.67 -25.20 -29.88
C LYS A 25 -85.40 -24.14 -30.71
N ASN A 26 -84.66 -23.47 -31.60
CA ASN A 26 -84.99 -23.34 -33.03
C ASN A 26 -83.90 -22.48 -33.69
N SER A 27 -82.76 -23.13 -33.99
CA SER A 27 -81.84 -22.66 -35.03
C SER A 27 -82.37 -23.14 -36.38
N GLU A 28 -82.23 -22.27 -37.36
CA GLU A 28 -82.76 -22.29 -38.72
C GLU A 28 -82.78 -23.65 -39.44
N GLU A 29 -83.87 -23.84 -40.19
CA GLU A 29 -84.07 -24.89 -41.18
C GLU A 29 -83.15 -24.62 -42.39
N ASP A 30 -82.37 -25.62 -42.84
CA ASP A 30 -82.34 -26.06 -44.25
C ASP A 30 -81.20 -27.07 -44.53
N GLN A 31 -81.57 -28.36 -44.58
CA GLN A 31 -81.00 -29.31 -45.55
C GLN A 31 -81.89 -30.54 -45.69
N VAL A 32 -82.80 -30.47 -46.66
CA VAL A 32 -83.72 -31.55 -47.02
C VAL A 32 -82.96 -32.65 -47.78
N LEU A 33 -82.98 -33.87 -47.24
CA LEU A 33 -82.53 -35.09 -47.93
C LEU A 33 -83.71 -36.03 -48.13
N TYR A 34 -84.10 -36.23 -49.39
CA TYR A 34 -85.25 -37.05 -49.81
C TYR A 34 -85.06 -38.56 -49.55
N PRO A 35 -86.09 -39.25 -49.04
CA PRO A 35 -86.35 -40.66 -49.35
C PRO A 35 -87.48 -40.77 -50.40
N PRO A 36 -87.24 -41.37 -51.59
CA PRO A 36 -88.25 -41.44 -52.64
C PRO A 36 -89.13 -42.69 -52.50
N LEU A 37 -90.37 -42.54 -52.03
CA LEU A 37 -91.43 -43.57 -52.16
C LEU A 37 -92.80 -42.94 -52.41
N LEU A 38 -93.31 -43.10 -53.63
CA LEU A 38 -94.74 -43.14 -53.95
C LEU A 38 -95.01 -44.46 -54.67
N PRO A 39 -96.15 -45.12 -54.42
CA PRO A 39 -97.17 -45.08 -55.48
C PRO A 39 -98.66 -45.13 -55.05
N SER A 40 -99.42 -44.20 -55.63
CA SER A 40 -100.72 -44.42 -56.33
C SER A 40 -102.09 -44.23 -55.62
N LYS A 41 -102.96 -43.46 -56.33
CA LYS A 41 -104.45 -43.52 -56.46
C LYS A 41 -105.37 -43.04 -55.32
N VAL A 42 -105.98 -41.84 -55.45
CA VAL A 42 -107.41 -41.52 -55.19
C VAL A 42 -107.87 -40.36 -56.10
N ASP A 43 -109.15 -40.32 -56.51
CA ASP A 43 -109.79 -39.34 -57.43
C ASP A 43 -110.33 -38.06 -56.73
N LEU A 44 -110.41 -36.93 -57.47
CA LEU A 44 -110.78 -35.59 -56.94
C LEU A 44 -112.13 -35.05 -57.47
N ARG A 45 -113.27 -35.34 -56.81
CA ARG A 45 -114.60 -34.87 -57.28
C ARG A 45 -115.64 -34.37 -56.25
N GLN A 46 -115.29 -34.04 -54.99
CA GLN A 46 -116.32 -33.58 -54.01
C GLN A 46 -115.90 -32.41 -53.07
N VAL A 47 -116.81 -31.41 -52.94
CA VAL A 47 -117.09 -30.45 -51.82
C VAL A 47 -116.65 -28.95 -51.95
N THR A 48 -117.40 -28.09 -51.24
CA THR A 48 -117.84 -26.68 -51.48
C THR A 48 -117.08 -25.57 -50.70
N ILE A 49 -117.29 -24.28 -51.05
CA ILE A 49 -116.52 -23.08 -50.59
C ILE A 49 -117.38 -22.05 -49.81
N ILE A 50 -116.81 -21.35 -48.81
CA ILE A 50 -117.42 -20.27 -47.99
C ILE A 50 -116.82 -18.87 -48.33
N PRO A 51 -117.59 -17.75 -48.28
CA PRO A 51 -117.05 -16.40 -48.57
C PRO A 51 -116.14 -15.79 -47.49
N HIS A 52 -115.08 -15.09 -47.92
CA HIS A 52 -114.00 -14.52 -47.08
C HIS A 52 -114.43 -13.47 -46.04
N ASN A 53 -115.51 -12.72 -46.31
CA ASN A 53 -115.86 -11.54 -45.51
C ASN A 53 -116.42 -11.91 -44.12
N GLU A 54 -117.27 -12.94 -44.05
CA GLU A 54 -117.80 -13.49 -42.79
C GLU A 54 -116.66 -14.00 -41.89
N TRP A 55 -115.67 -14.68 -42.48
CA TRP A 55 -114.50 -15.19 -41.76
C TRP A 55 -113.67 -14.07 -41.10
N LYS A 56 -113.45 -12.94 -41.79
CA LYS A 56 -112.76 -11.78 -41.20
C LYS A 56 -113.51 -11.21 -39.99
N ARG A 57 -114.83 -10.96 -40.10
CA ARG A 57 -115.63 -10.39 -38.99
C ARG A 57 -115.54 -11.23 -37.73
N ILE A 58 -115.72 -12.55 -37.86
CA ILE A 58 -115.67 -13.49 -36.73
C ILE A 58 -114.29 -13.45 -36.07
N ARG A 59 -113.21 -13.51 -36.87
CA ARG A 59 -111.83 -13.43 -36.37
C ARG A 59 -111.53 -12.12 -35.64
N ASP A 60 -111.95 -10.98 -36.19
CA ASP A 60 -111.67 -9.66 -35.59
C ASP A 60 -112.45 -9.41 -34.28
N SER A 61 -113.65 -9.99 -34.13
CA SER A 61 -114.44 -9.88 -32.89
C SER A 61 -113.88 -10.68 -31.71
N LEU A 62 -113.16 -11.78 -31.99
CA LEU A 62 -112.56 -12.64 -30.96
C LEU A 62 -111.23 -12.09 -30.40
N ASP A 63 -110.68 -11.04 -31.01
CA ASP A 63 -109.26 -10.66 -30.87
C ASP A 63 -109.06 -9.26 -30.23
N SER A 64 -110.11 -8.66 -29.66
CA SER A 64 -110.09 -7.31 -29.07
C SER A 64 -109.23 -7.22 -27.80
N LEU A 65 -109.45 -8.11 -26.83
CA LEU A 65 -108.68 -8.17 -25.57
C LEU A 65 -107.19 -8.46 -25.82
N THR A 66 -106.88 -9.24 -26.86
CA THR A 66 -105.51 -9.54 -27.30
C THR A 66 -104.79 -8.27 -27.75
N ARG A 67 -105.49 -7.36 -28.44
CA ARG A 67 -104.95 -6.07 -28.93
C ARG A 67 -104.68 -5.10 -27.77
N GLU A 68 -105.60 -4.96 -26.82
CA GLU A 68 -105.39 -4.09 -25.65
C GLU A 68 -104.20 -4.56 -24.80
N ALA A 69 -104.07 -5.87 -24.57
CA ALA A 69 -102.92 -6.46 -23.90
C ALA A 69 -101.61 -6.26 -24.68
N ALA A 70 -101.66 -6.25 -26.03
CA ALA A 70 -100.52 -5.93 -26.87
C ALA A 70 -100.12 -4.44 -26.78
N CYS A 71 -101.08 -3.51 -26.76
CA CYS A 71 -100.84 -2.08 -26.55
C CYS A 71 -100.13 -1.81 -25.22
N LEU A 72 -100.64 -2.34 -24.10
CA LEU A 72 -99.99 -2.18 -22.78
C LEU A 72 -98.58 -2.82 -22.71
N ARG A 73 -98.33 -3.89 -23.47
CA ARG A 73 -96.99 -4.46 -23.61
C ARG A 73 -96.08 -3.56 -24.45
N ALA A 74 -96.59 -2.95 -25.51
CA ALA A 74 -95.85 -2.00 -26.34
C ALA A 74 -95.48 -0.74 -25.56
N GLU A 75 -96.40 -0.17 -24.78
CA GLU A 75 -96.14 0.97 -23.90
C GLU A 75 -95.08 0.66 -22.83
N ARG A 76 -95.16 -0.51 -22.17
CA ARG A 76 -94.13 -0.93 -21.21
C ARG A 76 -92.77 -1.15 -21.87
N LYS A 77 -92.73 -1.67 -23.11
CA LYS A 77 -91.49 -1.75 -23.90
C LYS A 77 -90.95 -0.36 -24.23
N ALA A 78 -91.79 0.55 -24.73
CA ALA A 78 -91.40 1.93 -25.04
C ALA A 78 -90.90 2.69 -23.81
N LYS A 79 -91.53 2.52 -22.63
CA LYS A 79 -91.08 3.13 -21.38
C LYS A 79 -89.73 2.56 -20.90
N LYS A 80 -89.49 1.26 -21.06
CA LYS A 80 -88.17 0.64 -20.78
C LYS A 80 -87.11 1.15 -21.75
N GLU A 81 -87.42 1.21 -23.04
CA GLU A 81 -86.55 1.74 -24.10
C GLU A 81 -86.15 3.19 -23.83
N MET A 82 -87.12 4.07 -23.53
CA MET A 82 -86.87 5.46 -23.14
C MET A 82 -86.03 5.59 -21.86
N HIS A 83 -86.23 4.68 -20.89
CA HIS A 83 -85.40 4.63 -19.68
C HIS A 83 -83.96 4.21 -20.00
N PHE A 84 -83.73 3.22 -20.86
CA PHE A 84 -82.38 2.84 -21.31
C PHE A 84 -81.68 3.99 -22.04
N ARG A 85 -82.35 4.65 -22.99
CA ARG A 85 -81.84 5.86 -23.67
C ARG A 85 -81.51 6.97 -22.69
N SER A 86 -82.35 7.20 -21.69
CA SER A 86 -82.08 8.17 -20.62
C SER A 86 -80.85 7.79 -19.78
N GLN A 87 -80.65 6.51 -19.48
CA GLN A 87 -79.46 6.04 -18.77
C GLN A 87 -78.18 6.22 -19.61
N GLU A 88 -78.24 5.98 -20.92
CA GLU A 88 -77.12 6.20 -21.83
C GLU A 88 -76.72 7.68 -21.91
N VAL A 89 -77.68 8.58 -22.07
CA VAL A 89 -77.41 10.04 -22.03
C VAL A 89 -76.80 10.45 -20.68
N VAL A 90 -77.28 9.90 -19.55
CA VAL A 90 -76.74 10.20 -18.22
C VAL A 90 -75.31 9.67 -18.01
N LYS A 91 -74.93 8.52 -18.61
CA LYS A 91 -73.54 8.01 -18.55
C LYS A 91 -72.54 9.00 -19.14
N HIS A 92 -72.92 9.71 -20.19
CA HIS A 92 -72.06 10.69 -20.86
C HIS A 92 -72.12 12.10 -20.24
N TRP A 93 -72.92 12.30 -19.19
CA TRP A 93 -73.01 13.60 -18.53
C TRP A 93 -71.89 13.76 -17.49
N THR A 94 -70.85 14.49 -17.87
CA THR A 94 -69.66 14.79 -17.04
C THR A 94 -69.98 15.44 -15.68
N ASN A 95 -71.08 16.18 -15.57
CA ASN A 95 -71.50 16.83 -14.32
C ASN A 95 -72.27 15.90 -13.36
N ALA A 96 -72.56 14.65 -13.74
CA ALA A 96 -73.13 13.67 -12.83
C ALA A 96 -72.12 13.30 -11.73
N TYR A 97 -72.60 12.95 -10.52
CA TYR A 97 -71.72 12.57 -9.40
C TYR A 97 -70.76 11.42 -9.75
N ALA A 98 -71.20 10.47 -10.58
CA ALA A 98 -70.37 9.39 -11.09
C ALA A 98 -69.23 9.92 -11.98
N GLY A 99 -69.54 10.76 -12.98
CA GLY A 99 -68.55 11.38 -13.87
C GLY A 99 -67.56 12.28 -13.14
N MET A 100 -68.01 13.11 -12.19
CA MET A 100 -67.12 13.91 -11.35
C MET A 100 -66.21 13.04 -10.46
N LYS A 101 -66.72 11.90 -9.95
CA LYS A 101 -65.90 10.95 -9.19
C LYS A 101 -64.85 10.27 -10.07
N GLU A 102 -65.22 9.89 -11.29
CA GLU A 102 -64.32 9.30 -12.29
C GLU A 102 -63.23 10.29 -12.70
N GLN A 103 -63.58 11.53 -13.06
CA GLN A 103 -62.61 12.61 -13.34
C GLN A 103 -61.67 12.87 -12.16
N LYS A 104 -62.16 12.85 -10.91
CA LYS A 104 -61.31 12.99 -9.71
C LYS A 104 -60.36 11.81 -9.52
N LEU A 105 -60.77 10.59 -9.89
CA LEU A 105 -59.91 9.40 -9.88
C LEU A 105 -58.86 9.46 -10.99
N GLU A 106 -59.24 9.85 -12.21
CA GLU A 106 -58.31 10.07 -13.33
C GLU A 106 -57.31 11.19 -13.04
N ALA A 107 -57.76 12.33 -12.53
CA ALA A 107 -56.88 13.43 -12.14
C ALA A 107 -56.03 13.10 -10.88
N LYS A 108 -56.42 12.09 -10.09
CA LYS A 108 -55.53 11.54 -9.06
C LYS A 108 -54.49 10.62 -9.69
N LYS A 109 -54.90 9.67 -10.55
CA LYS A 109 -53.99 8.79 -11.29
C LYS A 109 -52.93 9.56 -12.06
N LYS A 110 -53.31 10.58 -12.84
CA LYS A 110 -52.37 11.44 -13.59
C LYS A 110 -51.36 12.12 -12.68
N ARG A 111 -51.79 12.67 -11.53
CA ARG A 111 -50.86 13.26 -10.54
C ARG A 111 -49.97 12.22 -9.87
N ASP A 112 -50.51 11.04 -9.54
CA ASP A 112 -49.72 9.95 -8.98
C ASP A 112 -48.69 9.46 -10.04
N GLU A 113 -49.06 9.37 -11.32
CA GLU A 113 -48.19 9.04 -12.47
C GLU A 113 -47.12 10.12 -12.72
N GLU A 114 -47.48 11.40 -12.66
CA GLU A 114 -46.55 12.55 -12.75
C GLU A 114 -45.54 12.53 -11.59
N ILE A 115 -45.98 12.29 -10.35
CA ILE A 115 -45.11 12.19 -9.17
C ILE A 115 -44.17 10.97 -9.26
N GLU A 116 -44.64 9.82 -9.73
CA GLU A 116 -43.75 8.66 -9.94
C GLU A 116 -42.76 8.88 -11.11
N ALA A 117 -43.15 9.62 -12.15
CA ALA A 117 -42.23 10.02 -13.22
C ALA A 117 -41.16 11.02 -12.72
N GLU A 118 -41.54 11.99 -11.87
CA GLU A 118 -40.59 12.88 -11.20
C GLU A 118 -39.60 12.11 -10.32
N ARG A 119 -40.07 11.12 -9.55
CA ARG A 119 -39.20 10.23 -8.76
C ARG A 119 -38.25 9.42 -9.63
N GLN A 120 -38.73 8.84 -10.72
CA GLN A 120 -37.88 8.11 -11.67
C GLN A 120 -36.81 9.01 -12.29
N ASN A 121 -37.14 10.27 -12.61
CA ASN A 121 -36.17 11.25 -13.09
C ASN A 121 -35.12 11.56 -12.01
N LEU A 122 -35.53 11.79 -10.76
CA LEU A 122 -34.62 12.03 -9.64
C LEU A 122 -33.70 10.82 -9.35
N ASP A 123 -34.22 9.59 -9.40
CA ASP A 123 -33.43 8.37 -9.25
C ASP A 123 -32.38 8.24 -10.37
N VAL A 124 -32.73 8.60 -11.60
CA VAL A 124 -31.81 8.63 -12.76
C VAL A 124 -30.75 9.73 -12.60
N GLU A 125 -31.15 10.93 -12.19
CA GLU A 125 -30.22 12.04 -11.94
C GLU A 125 -29.24 11.72 -10.79
N GLU A 126 -29.72 11.15 -9.68
CA GLU A 126 -28.89 10.74 -8.56
C GLU A 126 -27.96 9.58 -8.94
N ALA A 127 -28.43 8.63 -9.77
CA ALA A 127 -27.59 7.58 -10.33
C ALA A 127 -26.49 8.13 -11.25
N ILE A 128 -26.80 9.12 -12.10
CA ILE A 128 -25.81 9.82 -12.94
C ILE A 128 -24.80 10.58 -12.06
N TYR A 129 -25.26 11.29 -11.02
CA TYR A 129 -24.39 12.00 -10.09
C TYR A 129 -23.45 11.04 -9.34
N LYS A 130 -23.99 9.96 -8.75
CA LYS A 130 -23.21 8.90 -8.09
C LYS A 130 -22.23 8.22 -9.04
N GLN A 131 -22.62 8.00 -10.31
CA GLN A 131 -21.72 7.48 -11.34
C GLN A 131 -20.61 8.49 -11.68
N GLY A 132 -20.93 9.79 -11.71
CA GLY A 132 -19.97 10.88 -11.90
C GLY A 132 -18.93 10.94 -10.78
N GLU A 133 -19.36 10.96 -9.52
CA GLU A 133 -18.46 10.91 -8.36
C GLU A 133 -17.60 9.64 -8.35
N ARG A 134 -18.19 8.49 -8.69
CA ARG A 134 -17.44 7.23 -8.85
C ARG A 134 -16.41 7.31 -9.97
N LYS A 135 -16.73 7.93 -11.12
CA LYS A 135 -15.80 8.15 -12.23
C LYS A 135 -14.63 9.03 -11.79
N LYS A 136 -14.90 10.19 -11.17
CA LYS A 136 -13.87 11.09 -10.60
C LYS A 136 -12.96 10.37 -9.60
N ALA A 137 -13.52 9.58 -8.69
CA ALA A 137 -12.75 8.80 -7.71
C ALA A 137 -11.85 7.74 -8.38
N ILE A 138 -12.33 7.07 -9.43
CA ILE A 138 -11.55 6.12 -10.23
C ILE A 138 -10.45 6.85 -11.02
N GLU A 139 -10.74 7.98 -11.64
CA GLU A 139 -9.77 8.80 -12.38
C GLU A 139 -8.66 9.34 -11.48
N TYR A 140 -9.02 9.87 -10.30
CA TYR A 140 -8.06 10.29 -9.28
C TYR A 140 -7.20 9.12 -8.80
N ALA A 141 -7.79 7.95 -8.56
CA ALA A 141 -7.04 6.75 -8.19
C ALA A 141 -6.08 6.29 -9.30
N LYS A 142 -6.49 6.36 -10.58
CA LYS A 142 -5.63 6.07 -11.74
C LYS A 142 -4.46 7.05 -11.82
N GLN A 143 -4.71 8.35 -11.73
CA GLN A 143 -3.66 9.39 -11.73
C GLN A 143 -2.67 9.17 -10.57
N TYR A 144 -3.18 8.89 -9.36
CA TYR A 144 -2.34 8.59 -8.21
C TYR A 144 -1.49 7.33 -8.42
N GLN A 145 -2.07 6.24 -8.92
CA GLN A 145 -1.31 5.01 -9.25
C GLN A 145 -0.25 5.25 -10.31
N PHE A 146 -0.55 6.02 -11.36
CA PHE A 146 0.39 6.41 -12.40
C PHE A 146 1.58 7.20 -11.83
N TYR A 147 1.33 8.22 -11.00
CA TYR A 147 2.38 8.99 -10.32
C TYR A 147 3.18 8.17 -9.29
N GLN A 148 2.59 7.11 -8.73
CA GLN A 148 3.30 6.18 -7.86
C GLN A 148 4.21 5.17 -8.60
N THR A 149 4.17 5.11 -9.94
CA THR A 149 5.12 4.28 -10.69
C THR A 149 6.54 4.83 -10.60
N GLU A 150 7.53 3.96 -10.43
CA GLU A 150 8.95 4.34 -10.38
C GLU A 150 9.41 5.06 -11.66
N ARG A 151 8.78 4.76 -12.81
CA ARG A 151 9.01 5.42 -14.09
C ARG A 151 8.66 6.91 -14.01
N VAL A 152 7.46 7.24 -13.53
CA VAL A 152 7.01 8.63 -13.36
C VAL A 152 7.77 9.34 -12.26
N LYS A 153 8.01 8.71 -11.10
CA LYS A 153 8.84 9.30 -10.02
C LYS A 153 10.22 9.71 -10.52
N LYS A 154 10.89 8.86 -11.31
CA LYS A 154 12.21 9.18 -11.86
C LYS A 154 12.15 10.34 -12.85
N PHE A 155 11.12 10.38 -13.71
CA PHE A 155 10.87 11.51 -14.60
C PHE A 155 10.60 12.82 -13.85
N HIS A 156 9.75 12.80 -12.81
CA HIS A 156 9.49 13.94 -11.92
C HIS A 156 10.74 14.41 -11.16
N SER A 157 11.67 13.52 -10.82
CA SER A 157 12.97 13.92 -10.26
C SER A 157 13.82 14.71 -11.26
N GLY A 158 13.76 14.35 -12.55
CA GLY A 158 14.37 15.12 -13.64
C GLY A 158 13.68 16.47 -13.88
N LEU A 159 12.34 16.51 -13.77
CA LEU A 159 11.54 17.74 -13.86
C LEU A 159 11.89 18.73 -12.75
N LEU A 160 12.00 18.24 -11.51
CA LEU A 160 12.43 19.04 -10.37
C LEU A 160 13.85 19.58 -10.59
N LEU A 161 14.78 18.75 -11.07
CA LEU A 161 16.15 19.19 -11.36
C LEU A 161 16.18 20.30 -12.44
N SER A 162 15.43 20.16 -13.52
CA SER A 162 15.29 21.21 -14.56
C SER A 162 14.83 22.55 -13.97
N ARG A 163 13.78 22.52 -13.15
CA ARG A 163 13.22 23.71 -12.49
C ARG A 163 14.20 24.35 -11.50
N VAL A 164 14.94 23.54 -10.72
CA VAL A 164 16.00 24.02 -9.81
C VAL A 164 17.14 24.66 -10.59
N MET A 165 17.52 24.14 -11.76
CA MET A 165 18.53 24.77 -12.62
C MET A 165 18.05 26.12 -13.17
N LYS A 166 16.78 26.23 -13.59
CA LYS A 166 16.14 27.49 -14.00
C LYS A 166 16.14 28.52 -12.87
N GLU A 167 15.74 28.13 -11.66
CA GLU A 167 15.72 29.02 -10.49
C GLU A 167 17.14 29.48 -10.13
N ARG A 168 18.12 28.58 -10.17
CA ARG A 168 19.53 28.90 -9.90
C ARG A 168 20.07 29.97 -10.86
N ASP A 169 19.74 29.88 -12.15
CA ASP A 169 20.11 30.91 -13.13
C ASP A 169 19.48 32.27 -12.77
N ALA A 170 18.18 32.30 -12.44
CA ALA A 170 17.49 33.52 -12.04
C ALA A 170 18.09 34.12 -10.74
N GLN A 171 18.51 33.29 -9.79
CA GLN A 171 19.24 33.71 -8.59
C GLN A 171 20.63 34.30 -8.95
N ILE A 172 21.37 33.68 -9.87
CA ILE A 172 22.68 34.18 -10.35
C ILE A 172 22.52 35.52 -11.08
N GLU A 173 21.50 35.68 -11.92
CA GLU A 173 21.20 36.95 -12.61
C GLU A 173 20.77 38.04 -11.61
N SER A 174 19.92 37.71 -10.64
CA SER A 174 19.56 38.60 -9.53
C SER A 174 20.79 39.05 -8.75
N GLN A 175 21.71 38.12 -8.42
CA GLN A 175 22.96 38.45 -7.73
C GLN A 175 23.89 39.34 -8.57
N LYS A 176 24.04 39.06 -9.88
CA LYS A 176 24.78 39.93 -10.82
C LYS A 176 24.17 41.34 -10.88
N ASN A 177 22.84 41.45 -10.83
CA ASN A 177 22.15 42.75 -10.86
C ASN A 177 22.26 43.50 -9.52
N LYS A 178 22.27 42.81 -8.37
CA LYS A 178 22.59 43.41 -7.07
C LYS A 178 23.99 44.01 -7.06
N ILE A 179 25.01 43.27 -7.52
CA ILE A 179 26.40 43.77 -7.61
C ILE A 179 26.50 45.02 -8.49
N LYS A 180 25.75 45.09 -9.61
CA LYS A 180 25.70 46.29 -10.47
C LYS A 180 25.07 47.52 -9.81
N SER A 181 24.28 47.36 -8.75
CA SER A 181 23.58 48.46 -8.08
C SER A 181 24.44 49.24 -7.07
N ASP A 182 25.58 48.68 -6.67
CA ASP A 182 26.51 49.28 -5.69
C ASP A 182 27.24 50.54 -6.21
N LYS A 183 27.08 50.88 -7.49
CA LYS A 183 27.59 52.12 -8.10
C LYS A 183 27.22 53.38 -7.31
N LYS A 184 26.05 53.42 -6.67
CA LYS A 184 25.65 54.55 -5.81
C LYS A 184 26.54 54.68 -4.57
N TRP A 185 26.99 53.56 -4.00
CA TRP A 185 27.93 53.56 -2.88
C TRP A 185 29.33 53.99 -3.34
N GLU A 186 29.78 53.52 -4.52
CA GLU A 186 31.03 53.98 -5.14
C GLU A 186 31.02 55.50 -5.44
N GLU A 187 29.89 56.04 -5.91
CA GLU A 187 29.69 57.48 -6.15
C GLU A 187 29.68 58.29 -4.83
N GLN A 188 29.01 57.79 -3.79
CA GLN A 188 29.05 58.42 -2.46
C GLN A 188 30.46 58.40 -1.84
N LEU A 189 31.21 57.31 -2.02
CA LEU A 189 32.60 57.20 -1.56
C LEU A 189 33.50 58.21 -2.26
N LYS A 190 33.37 58.38 -3.58
CA LYS A 190 34.10 59.41 -4.36
C LYS A 190 33.80 60.83 -3.84
N LEU A 191 32.52 61.16 -3.63
CA LEU A 191 32.11 62.46 -3.08
C LEU A 191 32.63 62.68 -1.64
N SER A 192 32.73 61.62 -0.83
CA SER A 192 33.31 61.69 0.51
C SER A 192 34.82 61.97 0.48
N ILE A 193 35.55 61.29 -0.41
CA ILE A 193 37.00 61.49 -0.61
C ILE A 193 37.26 62.91 -1.12
N GLU A 194 36.47 63.42 -2.07
CA GLU A 194 36.63 64.77 -2.61
C GLU A 194 36.36 65.87 -1.56
N LYS A 195 35.37 65.67 -0.68
CA LYS A 195 35.12 66.57 0.46
C LYS A 195 36.29 66.56 1.45
N ALA A 196 36.78 65.38 1.84
CA ALA A 196 37.93 65.27 2.75
C ALA A 196 39.19 65.95 2.18
N PHE A 197 39.42 65.83 0.87
CA PHE A 197 40.53 66.51 0.19
C PHE A 197 40.39 68.03 0.24
N LYS A 198 39.19 68.57 -0.03
CA LYS A 198 38.91 70.03 0.06
C LYS A 198 39.10 70.56 1.48
N GLU A 199 38.62 69.84 2.49
CA GLU A 199 38.84 70.22 3.89
C GLU A 199 40.32 70.25 4.29
N GLU A 200 41.13 69.28 3.86
CA GLU A 200 42.56 69.27 4.16
C GLU A 200 43.29 70.43 3.46
N GLN A 201 42.88 70.75 2.23
CA GLN A 201 43.38 71.91 1.49
C GLN A 201 43.04 73.24 2.20
N GLU A 202 41.81 73.40 2.69
CA GLU A 202 41.42 74.57 3.50
C GLU A 202 42.19 74.65 4.83
N LYS A 203 42.39 73.52 5.52
CA LYS A 203 43.21 73.44 6.75
C LYS A 203 44.68 73.77 6.46
N ALA A 204 45.21 73.40 5.30
CA ALA A 204 46.56 73.77 4.88
C ALA A 204 46.68 75.27 4.58
N GLU A 205 45.70 75.86 3.89
CA GLU A 205 45.66 77.30 3.61
C GLU A 205 45.47 78.15 4.87
N LYS A 206 44.64 77.73 5.85
CA LYS A 206 44.56 78.39 7.16
C LYS A 206 45.92 78.37 7.88
N ARG A 207 46.53 77.18 8.04
CA ARG A 207 47.89 77.03 8.59
C ARG A 207 48.96 77.84 7.84
N ARG A 208 48.75 78.20 6.58
CA ARG A 208 49.64 79.06 5.80
C ARG A 208 49.41 80.54 6.13
N ARG A 209 48.15 80.99 6.18
CA ARG A 209 47.77 82.36 6.57
C ARG A 209 48.22 82.69 7.98
N ASP A 210 48.00 81.79 8.93
CA ASP A 210 48.37 81.97 10.34
C ASP A 210 49.89 82.14 10.49
N ARG A 211 50.68 81.36 9.74
CA ARG A 211 52.16 81.49 9.70
C ARG A 211 52.63 82.82 9.08
N VAL A 212 51.92 83.33 8.07
CA VAL A 212 52.23 84.63 7.46
C VAL A 212 51.84 85.78 8.40
N ALA A 213 50.70 85.69 9.08
CA ALA A 213 50.29 86.66 10.09
C ALA A 213 51.31 86.75 11.24
N LEU A 214 51.68 85.60 11.83
CA LEU A 214 52.70 85.53 12.88
C LEU A 214 54.06 86.10 12.44
N ALA A 215 54.47 85.85 11.19
CA ALA A 215 55.70 86.43 10.65
C ALA A 215 55.64 87.96 10.53
N ASN A 216 54.49 88.52 10.15
CA ASN A 216 54.27 89.96 10.10
C ASN A 216 54.24 90.58 11.50
N ASP A 217 53.62 89.91 12.48
CA ASP A 217 53.58 90.36 13.87
C ASP A 217 54.98 90.37 14.51
N HIS A 218 55.79 89.33 14.30
CA HIS A 218 57.19 89.33 14.72
C HIS A 218 58.00 90.45 14.04
N LEU A 219 57.79 90.70 12.74
CA LEU A 219 58.45 91.79 12.03
C LEU A 219 58.07 93.17 12.60
N LYS A 220 56.83 93.33 13.08
CA LYS A 220 56.37 94.55 13.76
C LYS A 220 57.00 94.70 15.15
N GLN A 221 57.07 93.62 15.94
CA GLN A 221 57.73 93.62 17.25
C GLN A 221 59.23 93.96 17.15
N ILE A 222 59.93 93.48 16.12
CA ILE A 222 61.35 93.82 15.88
C ILE A 222 61.50 95.33 15.66
N LYS A 223 60.66 95.94 14.82
CA LYS A 223 60.69 97.40 14.56
C LYS A 223 60.34 98.21 15.82
N GLU A 224 59.34 97.79 16.58
CA GLU A 224 58.98 98.44 17.85
C GLU A 224 60.14 98.39 18.85
N HIS A 225 60.90 97.28 18.89
CA HIS A 225 62.10 97.15 19.71
C HIS A 225 63.27 98.02 19.20
N GLU A 226 63.48 98.10 17.88
CA GLU A 226 64.48 99.00 17.28
C GLU A 226 64.19 100.48 17.60
N GLU A 227 62.92 100.89 17.56
CA GLU A 227 62.48 102.24 17.92
C GLU A 227 62.61 102.53 19.44
N GLU A 228 62.40 101.53 20.30
CA GLU A 228 62.64 101.65 21.76
C GLU A 228 64.14 101.76 22.09
N GLU A 229 65.00 100.97 21.44
CA GLU A 229 66.46 101.07 21.57
C GLU A 229 66.98 102.43 21.11
N GLU A 230 66.47 102.94 19.99
CA GLU A 230 66.80 104.29 19.51
C GLU A 230 66.29 105.41 20.44
N ARG A 231 65.23 105.17 21.22
CA ARG A 231 64.82 106.07 22.31
C ARG A 231 65.76 105.93 23.51
N ARG A 232 66.13 104.71 23.93
CA ARG A 232 67.08 104.48 25.03
C ARG A 232 68.42 105.18 24.79
N ARG A 233 69.03 105.03 23.61
CA ARG A 233 70.28 105.73 23.23
C ARG A 233 70.19 107.25 23.41
N LYS A 234 69.07 107.86 23.00
CA LYS A 234 68.83 109.31 23.15
C LYS A 234 68.56 109.75 24.60
N HIS A 235 68.21 108.83 25.49
CA HIS A 235 68.16 109.08 26.93
C HIS A 235 69.54 108.93 27.57
N GLU A 236 70.29 107.88 27.24
CA GLU A 236 71.67 107.67 27.71
C GLU A 236 72.60 108.85 27.34
N GLU A 237 72.45 109.42 26.14
CA GLU A 237 73.22 110.60 25.71
C GLU A 237 72.91 111.83 26.56
N LYS A 238 71.63 112.08 26.89
CA LYS A 238 71.20 113.18 27.78
C LYS A 238 71.67 112.96 29.22
N ASP A 239 71.56 111.74 29.71
CA ASP A 239 72.02 111.38 31.05
C ASP A 239 73.55 111.53 31.14
N ALA A 240 74.30 111.19 30.09
CA ALA A 240 75.74 111.43 30.01
C ALA A 240 76.12 112.93 29.94
N GLU A 241 75.29 113.79 29.35
CA GLU A 241 75.44 115.25 29.45
C GLU A 241 75.17 115.76 30.87
N GLU A 242 74.13 115.27 31.52
CA GLU A 242 73.76 115.69 32.88
C GLU A 242 74.76 115.18 33.93
N ILE A 243 75.27 113.95 33.80
CA ILE A 243 76.37 113.41 34.62
C ILE A 243 77.63 114.27 34.46
N ARG A 244 77.94 114.79 33.25
CA ARG A 244 79.07 115.71 33.04
C ARG A 244 78.88 117.04 33.81
N ARG A 245 77.65 117.58 33.86
CA ARG A 245 77.31 118.76 34.68
C ARG A 245 77.41 118.44 36.18
N GLN A 246 76.85 117.31 36.62
CA GLN A 246 76.85 116.90 38.03
C GLN A 246 78.26 116.61 38.54
N ASN A 247 79.14 115.99 37.75
CA ASN A 247 80.54 115.78 38.12
C ASN A 247 81.27 117.11 38.34
N SER A 248 81.03 118.12 37.49
CA SER A 248 81.60 119.46 37.65
C SER A 248 81.13 120.14 38.95
N LEU A 249 79.86 119.95 39.34
CA LEU A 249 79.33 120.41 40.62
C LEU A 249 79.88 119.60 41.81
N HIS A 250 80.06 118.29 41.64
CA HIS A 250 80.57 117.41 42.68
C HIS A 250 82.05 117.68 43.00
N GLU A 251 82.89 118.02 42.02
CA GLU A 251 84.26 118.48 42.27
C GLU A 251 84.30 119.74 43.16
N ILE A 252 83.35 120.67 42.95
CA ILE A 252 83.21 121.88 43.76
C ILE A 252 82.73 121.52 45.18
N GLU A 253 81.81 120.56 45.31
CA GLU A 253 81.32 120.11 46.61
C GLU A 253 82.36 119.29 47.40
N MET A 254 83.14 118.45 46.73
CA MET A 254 84.17 117.60 47.36
C MET A 254 85.29 118.42 47.96
N ARG A 255 85.67 119.55 47.34
CA ARG A 255 86.58 120.54 47.97
C ARG A 255 86.04 121.02 49.32
N LYS A 256 84.75 121.35 49.41
CA LYS A 256 84.07 121.77 50.66
C LYS A 256 83.88 120.64 51.68
N LYS A 257 83.61 119.41 51.24
CA LYS A 257 83.47 118.23 52.11
C LYS A 257 84.80 117.76 52.71
N LEU A 258 85.91 117.94 51.98
CA LEU A 258 87.26 117.67 52.50
C LEU A 258 87.61 118.62 53.67
N GLU A 259 87.09 119.85 53.62
CA GLU A 259 87.16 120.83 54.70
C GLU A 259 86.42 120.30 55.95
N LYS A 260 85.18 119.82 55.80
CA LYS A 260 84.36 119.31 56.93
C LYS A 260 84.77 117.96 57.51
N ARG A 261 85.23 116.99 56.70
CA ARG A 261 85.58 115.65 57.23
C ARG A 261 86.78 115.63 58.17
N LYS A 262 87.60 116.70 58.16
CA LYS A 262 88.64 116.93 59.17
C LYS A 262 88.05 117.21 60.57
N GLU A 263 86.79 117.60 60.65
CA GLU A 263 86.08 117.95 61.88
C GLU A 263 85.45 116.69 62.53
N GLU A 264 84.78 115.82 61.75
CA GLU A 264 83.95 114.69 62.25
C GLU A 264 84.71 113.45 62.73
N ILE A 265 85.89 113.14 62.18
CA ILE A 265 86.65 111.90 62.52
C ILE A 265 87.00 111.81 64.02
N ASN A 266 86.96 112.95 64.71
CA ASN A 266 87.24 113.08 66.14
C ASN A 266 86.15 112.45 67.06
N GLU A 267 84.96 112.12 66.56
CA GLU A 267 83.79 111.72 67.39
C GLU A 267 83.52 110.20 67.53
N SER A 268 83.46 109.45 66.43
CA SER A 268 82.69 108.17 66.38
C SER A 268 83.32 106.94 67.05
N ARG A 269 84.51 107.05 67.66
CA ARG A 269 85.35 105.91 68.07
C ARG A 269 84.88 105.16 69.35
N ARG A 270 83.58 105.23 69.69
CA ARG A 270 83.08 105.15 71.09
C ARG A 270 82.08 104.04 71.45
N LEU A 271 81.48 103.27 70.52
CA LEU A 271 80.16 102.59 70.78
C LEU A 271 79.98 101.06 70.50
N PHE A 272 80.94 100.31 69.97
CA PHE A 272 80.63 99.05 69.23
C PHE A 272 80.37 97.72 69.99
N PHE A 273 80.81 97.53 71.23
CA PHE A 273 81.27 96.20 71.70
C PHE A 273 80.26 95.24 72.44
N GLU A 274 78.94 95.24 72.18
CA GLU A 274 77.95 94.68 73.15
C GLU A 274 77.04 93.47 72.72
N HIS A 275 77.13 92.88 71.50
CA HIS A 275 75.92 92.39 70.78
C HIS A 275 75.70 90.85 70.44
N VAL A 276 76.48 89.87 70.89
CA VAL A 276 76.71 88.60 70.10
C VAL A 276 75.61 87.48 69.99
N ASN A 277 75.17 86.82 71.07
CA ASN A 277 75.16 85.33 71.16
C ASN A 277 74.17 84.39 70.37
N ASP A 278 73.25 83.65 71.04
CA ASP A 278 73.08 82.18 70.94
C ASP A 278 71.88 81.62 70.10
N LYS A 279 71.86 80.29 69.78
CA LYS A 279 70.83 79.61 68.94
C LYS A 279 70.39 78.13 69.21
N ASN A 280 71.27 77.12 69.21
CA ASN A 280 70.94 75.77 68.64
C ASN A 280 70.66 74.61 69.62
N ILE A 281 69.67 73.71 69.33
CA ILE A 281 69.46 72.40 70.03
C ILE A 281 68.90 71.21 69.17
N ILE A 282 67.79 71.37 68.42
CA ILE A 282 66.60 70.48 68.56
C ILE A 282 66.55 69.05 67.89
N LYS A 283 66.99 68.81 66.65
CA LYS A 283 66.35 67.79 65.75
C LYS A 283 66.99 66.38 65.70
N ALA A 284 66.19 65.29 65.60
CA ALA A 284 66.70 63.89 65.61
C ALA A 284 66.01 62.75 64.77
N VAL A 285 64.71 62.43 64.97
CA VAL A 285 64.29 61.03 65.34
C VAL A 285 64.07 59.91 64.27
N GLU A 286 63.07 60.01 63.38
CA GLU A 286 62.05 58.95 63.12
C GLU A 286 62.30 57.85 62.04
N ARG A 287 61.82 56.59 62.26
CA ARG A 287 61.35 55.51 61.30
C ARG A 287 61.02 54.17 62.04
N GLN A 288 60.39 53.15 61.39
CA GLN A 288 60.64 51.66 61.50
C GLN A 288 59.56 50.61 61.05
N GLN A 289 58.33 50.93 60.60
CA GLN A 289 57.17 49.98 60.75
C GLN A 289 56.65 49.09 59.56
N GLN A 290 57.33 48.90 58.41
CA GLN A 290 56.63 48.51 57.15
C GLN A 290 56.81 47.08 56.55
N GLU A 291 57.48 46.10 57.18
CA GLU A 291 58.02 44.92 56.44
C GLU A 291 57.31 43.53 56.60
N GLU A 292 56.20 43.37 57.34
CA GLU A 292 55.75 42.03 57.81
C GLU A 292 54.65 41.26 57.02
N GLU A 293 53.97 41.82 56.00
CA GLU A 293 52.64 41.29 55.59
C GLU A 293 52.61 40.18 54.49
N ASP A 294 53.65 39.98 53.68
CA ASP A 294 53.52 39.33 52.34
C ASP A 294 53.51 37.78 52.25
N GLU A 295 53.87 37.01 53.29
CA GLU A 295 54.20 35.58 53.11
C GLU A 295 53.02 34.59 52.98
N LYS A 296 51.78 34.97 53.32
CA LYS A 296 50.71 34.00 53.65
C LYS A 296 50.05 33.28 52.45
N ILE A 297 50.16 33.80 51.22
CA ILE A 297 49.26 33.41 50.10
C ILE A 297 49.65 32.09 49.37
N ARG A 298 50.90 31.64 49.43
CA ARG A 298 51.42 30.61 48.49
C ARG A 298 50.98 29.15 48.75
N LYS A 299 50.32 28.82 49.88
CA LYS A 299 50.09 27.42 50.30
C LYS A 299 48.85 26.72 49.70
N PHE A 300 47.85 27.46 49.20
CA PHE A 300 46.50 26.91 48.93
C PHE A 300 46.37 26.08 47.62
N ILE A 301 47.23 26.30 46.62
CA ILE A 301 47.01 25.79 45.25
C ILE A 301 47.37 24.29 45.07
N LYS A 302 48.22 23.71 45.92
CA LYS A 302 48.76 22.34 45.73
C LYS A 302 47.76 21.20 45.94
N ALA A 303 46.63 21.42 46.64
CA ALA A 303 45.72 20.34 47.04
C ALA A 303 44.79 19.84 45.91
N LYS A 304 44.38 20.70 44.97
CA LYS A 304 43.23 20.45 44.07
C LYS A 304 43.49 19.43 42.95
N LYS A 305 44.74 19.03 42.68
CA LYS A 305 45.11 18.15 41.55
C LYS A 305 45.01 16.63 41.81
N ARG A 306 44.98 16.15 43.06
CA ARG A 306 45.05 14.70 43.35
C ARG A 306 43.72 13.93 43.22
N LEU A 307 42.58 14.62 43.31
CA LEU A 307 41.25 13.98 43.31
C LEU A 307 40.80 13.41 41.94
N MET A 308 41.46 13.76 40.85
CA MET A 308 41.00 13.43 39.49
C MET A 308 41.44 12.05 38.99
N GLN A 309 42.42 11.41 39.64
CA GLN A 309 43.03 10.17 39.14
C GLN A 309 42.18 8.91 39.39
N ILE A 310 41.36 8.92 40.44
CA ILE A 310 40.64 7.73 40.96
C ILE A 310 39.47 7.29 40.06
N GLY A 311 38.95 8.17 39.20
CA GLY A 311 37.76 7.89 38.40
C GLY A 311 37.92 6.87 37.27
N LYS A 312 39.15 6.64 36.78
CA LYS A 312 39.40 5.84 35.55
C LYS A 312 39.64 4.35 35.78
N GLU A 313 39.82 3.91 37.03
CA GLU A 313 40.19 2.52 37.33
C GLU A 313 38.96 1.60 37.50
N LYS A 314 37.75 2.14 37.70
CA LYS A 314 36.52 1.35 37.94
C LYS A 314 35.74 0.90 36.70
N GLU A 315 36.01 1.44 35.51
CA GLU A 315 35.29 1.00 34.29
C GLU A 315 35.88 -0.28 33.66
N ALA A 316 37.15 -0.61 33.93
CA ALA A 316 37.82 -1.76 33.32
C ALA A 316 37.38 -3.15 33.87
N GLU A 317 36.71 -3.18 35.03
CA GLU A 317 36.38 -4.42 35.75
C GLU A 317 35.11 -5.11 35.22
N THR A 318 34.21 -4.38 34.56
CA THR A 318 32.89 -4.88 34.12
C THR A 318 32.94 -5.77 32.87
N HIS A 319 34.03 -5.73 32.09
CA HIS A 319 34.14 -6.47 30.82
C HIS A 319 34.56 -7.94 30.96
N ARG A 320 35.09 -8.39 32.11
CA ARG A 320 35.52 -9.80 32.32
C ARG A 320 34.38 -10.78 32.59
N LEU A 321 33.18 -10.30 32.91
CA LEU A 321 32.07 -11.11 33.41
C LEU A 321 31.14 -11.72 32.32
N MET A 322 31.40 -11.48 31.03
CA MET A 322 30.52 -11.95 29.94
C MET A 322 30.93 -13.25 29.23
N GLU A 323 32.15 -13.76 29.41
CA GLU A 323 32.63 -14.91 28.61
C GLU A 323 32.36 -16.29 29.26
N GLU A 324 32.25 -16.39 30.59
CA GLU A 324 32.06 -17.65 31.35
C GLU A 324 30.66 -18.32 31.21
N ARG A 325 29.82 -17.80 30.31
CA ARG A 325 28.46 -18.32 30.04
C ARG A 325 28.38 -19.27 28.84
N ARG A 326 29.40 -19.34 27.97
CA ARG A 326 29.34 -20.11 26.71
C ARG A 326 29.84 -21.55 26.77
N GLU A 327 30.72 -21.91 27.71
CA GLU A 327 31.43 -23.20 27.65
C GLU A 327 30.70 -24.39 28.33
N ARG A 328 29.64 -24.14 29.11
CA ARG A 328 28.92 -25.18 29.87
C ARG A 328 27.94 -26.04 29.07
N ILE A 329 27.77 -25.81 27.77
CA ILE A 329 26.75 -26.51 26.94
C ILE A 329 27.32 -27.69 26.13
N ASN A 330 28.63 -27.77 25.90
CA ASN A 330 29.20 -28.77 24.96
C ASN A 330 29.50 -30.17 25.55
N ASN A 331 29.58 -30.33 26.88
CA ASN A 331 30.24 -31.49 27.50
C ASN A 331 29.29 -32.56 28.10
N PHE A 332 28.01 -32.65 27.68
CA PHE A 332 27.06 -33.62 28.28
C PHE A 332 26.20 -34.43 27.28
N LEU A 333 26.35 -34.25 25.96
CA LEU A 333 25.43 -34.86 24.98
C LEU A 333 25.99 -36.08 24.21
N SER A 334 27.28 -36.41 24.32
CA SER A 334 27.94 -37.42 23.48
C SER A 334 28.16 -38.80 24.13
N GLU A 335 28.16 -38.90 25.46
CA GLU A 335 28.54 -40.14 26.17
C GLU A 335 27.42 -41.19 26.26
N LEU A 336 26.16 -40.83 25.98
CA LEU A 336 25.00 -41.67 26.30
C LEU A 336 24.50 -42.61 25.17
N MET A 337 25.15 -42.63 23.99
CA MET A 337 24.53 -43.17 22.78
C MET A 337 25.18 -44.40 22.12
N LYS A 338 26.25 -44.99 22.68
CA LYS A 338 26.95 -46.13 22.06
C LYS A 338 27.30 -47.28 23.02
N LYS A 339 26.34 -48.22 23.10
CA LYS A 339 26.50 -49.69 23.34
C LYS A 339 26.34 -50.20 24.79
N LYS A 340 25.11 -50.60 25.11
CA LYS A 340 24.76 -51.85 25.83
C LYS A 340 23.88 -52.71 24.90
N LEU A 341 23.68 -54.01 25.22
CA LEU A 341 22.76 -55.02 24.61
C LEU A 341 23.37 -56.05 23.62
N ASP A 342 24.42 -56.76 24.05
CA ASP A 342 24.44 -58.16 24.58
C ASP A 342 23.67 -59.34 23.89
N ASN A 343 24.28 -60.56 23.79
CA ASN A 343 23.91 -61.82 24.52
C ASN A 343 24.46 -63.16 23.96
N GLU A 344 24.40 -64.24 24.77
CA GLU A 344 24.94 -65.61 24.58
C GLU A 344 23.84 -66.71 24.61
N ASP A 345 24.10 -67.90 24.01
CA ASP A 345 23.25 -69.11 24.07
C ASP A 345 24.06 -70.40 23.75
N LEU A 346 23.86 -71.54 24.47
CA LEU A 346 24.05 -72.97 24.06
C LEU A 346 24.08 -73.96 25.27
N ILE A 347 23.44 -75.16 25.14
CA ILE A 347 23.55 -76.48 25.87
C ILE A 347 22.17 -77.07 26.28
N ILE A 348 21.89 -78.37 26.01
CA ILE A 348 20.98 -79.38 26.69
C ILE A 348 20.56 -80.52 25.71
N ALA A 349 20.73 -81.83 26.06
CA ALA A 349 19.96 -83.03 25.57
C ALA A 349 20.57 -84.42 25.96
N ARG A 350 19.79 -85.37 26.56
CA ARG A 350 19.94 -86.87 26.58
C ARG A 350 18.94 -87.54 27.57
N ASP A 351 18.25 -88.66 27.21
CA ASP A 351 17.65 -89.76 28.06
C ASP A 351 16.45 -90.49 27.39
N THR A 352 16.43 -91.86 27.23
CA THR A 352 15.23 -92.70 26.87
C THR A 352 15.50 -94.24 26.83
N ALA A 353 14.49 -95.10 27.12
CA ALA A 353 14.61 -96.54 27.51
C ALA A 353 13.74 -97.61 26.75
N GLU A 354 13.18 -98.64 27.45
CA GLU A 354 12.87 -100.03 26.98
C GLU A 354 11.36 -100.45 26.91
N ALA A 355 11.01 -101.72 26.59
CA ALA A 355 9.67 -102.16 26.11
C ALA A 355 9.07 -103.51 26.66
N GLU A 356 8.61 -104.43 25.78
CA GLU A 356 7.54 -105.45 26.02
C GLU A 356 8.05 -106.92 26.13
N ALA A 357 7.44 -107.79 26.98
CA ALA A 357 8.04 -109.10 27.35
C ALA A 357 7.17 -110.37 27.66
N GLU A 358 5.83 -110.31 27.78
CA GLU A 358 5.00 -111.55 27.95
C GLU A 358 4.76 -112.25 26.60
N ARG A 359 4.23 -113.51 26.57
CA ARG A 359 2.99 -113.82 25.79
C ARG A 359 2.47 -115.28 25.67
N GLU A 360 3.25 -116.36 25.82
CA GLU A 360 3.06 -117.55 24.93
C GLU A 360 1.95 -118.60 25.22
N LYS A 361 1.62 -118.99 26.46
CA LYS A 361 1.00 -120.33 26.73
C LYS A 361 -0.48 -120.59 26.33
N ARG A 362 -1.23 -119.64 25.76
CA ARG A 362 -2.72 -119.68 25.67
C ARG A 362 -3.31 -120.54 24.51
N GLU A 363 -2.66 -121.61 24.07
CA GLU A 363 -2.83 -122.08 22.67
C GLU A 363 -3.73 -123.29 22.35
N ARG A 364 -3.83 -124.35 23.15
CA ARG A 364 -4.28 -125.67 22.61
C ARG A 364 -5.78 -126.00 22.67
N GLU A 365 -6.49 -125.68 23.74
CA GLU A 365 -7.93 -126.01 23.88
C GLU A 365 -8.83 -125.28 22.86
N LYS A 366 -8.27 -124.30 22.15
CA LYS A 366 -8.85 -123.69 20.95
C LYS A 366 -9.28 -124.76 19.92
N TYR A 367 -8.51 -125.85 19.76
CA TYR A 367 -8.48 -126.59 18.49
C TYR A 367 -9.74 -127.35 18.06
N GLU A 368 -10.50 -127.99 18.96
CA GLU A 368 -11.70 -128.76 18.56
C GLU A 368 -12.97 -127.92 18.51
N LYS A 369 -13.09 -126.87 19.35
CA LYS A 369 -14.11 -125.84 19.18
C LYS A 369 -14.00 -125.21 17.79
N ASN A 370 -12.78 -124.89 17.37
CA ASN A 370 -12.51 -124.40 16.02
C ASN A 370 -13.12 -125.30 14.94
N LYS A 371 -13.20 -126.63 15.09
CA LYS A 371 -13.59 -127.55 13.99
C LYS A 371 -15.09 -127.55 13.68
N ALA A 372 -15.93 -127.50 14.71
CA ALA A 372 -17.38 -127.35 14.52
C ALA A 372 -17.73 -125.92 14.13
N GLU A 373 -17.07 -124.94 14.76
CA GLU A 373 -17.13 -123.53 14.37
C GLU A 373 -16.74 -123.37 12.89
N LEU A 374 -15.67 -124.01 12.40
CA LEU A 374 -15.18 -123.92 11.02
C LEU A 374 -16.25 -124.26 9.96
N LYS A 375 -17.15 -125.22 10.22
CA LYS A 375 -18.23 -125.58 9.28
C LYS A 375 -19.39 -124.59 9.27
N ALA A 376 -19.85 -124.17 10.45
CA ALA A 376 -20.85 -123.10 10.55
C ALA A 376 -20.30 -121.78 9.96
N ILE A 377 -19.00 -121.55 10.17
CA ILE A 377 -18.22 -120.48 9.55
C ILE A 377 -18.12 -120.68 8.03
N GLU A 378 -18.02 -121.89 7.47
CA GLU A 378 -18.00 -122.11 6.01
C GLU A 378 -19.35 -121.77 5.33
N GLU A 379 -20.47 -122.18 5.92
CA GLU A 379 -21.80 -121.84 5.39
C GLU A 379 -22.11 -120.35 5.55
N TYR A 380 -21.81 -119.78 6.72
CA TYR A 380 -21.87 -118.33 6.96
C TYR A 380 -20.92 -117.58 6.01
N ARG A 381 -19.69 -118.06 5.78
CA ARG A 381 -18.76 -117.51 4.77
C ARG A 381 -19.38 -117.56 3.39
N ALA A 382 -20.06 -118.63 2.97
CA ALA A 382 -20.65 -118.71 1.64
C ALA A 382 -21.77 -117.67 1.44
N VAL A 383 -22.63 -117.46 2.44
CA VAL A 383 -23.67 -116.41 2.42
C VAL A 383 -23.04 -115.02 2.48
N VAL A 384 -22.09 -114.80 3.40
CA VAL A 384 -21.33 -113.54 3.51
C VAL A 384 -20.58 -113.23 2.22
N MET A 385 -20.03 -114.23 1.52
CA MET A 385 -19.35 -114.02 0.24
C MET A 385 -20.33 -113.56 -0.85
N LYS A 386 -21.54 -114.13 -0.93
CA LYS A 386 -22.57 -113.66 -1.87
C LYS A 386 -23.06 -112.25 -1.54
N ASN A 387 -23.39 -111.98 -0.27
CA ASN A 387 -23.82 -110.65 0.17
C ASN A 387 -22.69 -109.63 -0.02
N LYS A 388 -21.44 -110.00 0.27
CA LYS A 388 -20.24 -109.18 0.01
C LYS A 388 -20.02 -108.95 -1.48
N GLU A 389 -20.27 -109.93 -2.36
CA GLU A 389 -20.23 -109.68 -3.80
C GLU A 389 -21.30 -108.69 -4.26
N GLU A 390 -22.52 -108.76 -3.71
CA GLU A 390 -23.61 -107.82 -4.02
C GLU A 390 -23.36 -106.42 -3.45
N GLU A 391 -22.89 -106.32 -2.21
CA GLU A 391 -22.38 -105.09 -1.62
C GLU A 391 -21.21 -104.54 -2.45
N GLU A 392 -20.26 -105.36 -2.89
CA GLU A 392 -19.16 -104.91 -3.75
C GLU A 392 -19.66 -104.46 -5.14
N ARG A 393 -20.72 -105.07 -5.70
CA ARG A 393 -21.39 -104.57 -6.92
C ARG A 393 -22.07 -103.22 -6.66
N GLN A 394 -22.75 -103.05 -5.53
CA GLN A 394 -23.40 -101.79 -5.13
C GLN A 394 -22.35 -100.69 -4.86
N ARG A 395 -21.33 -100.97 -4.04
CA ARG A 395 -20.17 -100.09 -3.79
C ARG A 395 -19.47 -99.70 -5.08
N LYS A 396 -19.31 -100.59 -6.06
CA LYS A 396 -18.75 -100.26 -7.38
C LYS A 396 -19.68 -99.35 -8.21
N LEU A 397 -21.00 -99.51 -8.10
CA LEU A 397 -21.98 -98.61 -8.72
C LEU A 397 -22.01 -97.24 -8.04
N GLU A 398 -21.96 -97.20 -6.71
CA GLU A 398 -21.92 -95.97 -5.92
C GLU A 398 -20.60 -95.23 -6.09
N ALA A 399 -19.45 -95.91 -6.06
CA ALA A 399 -18.15 -95.33 -6.38
C ALA A 399 -18.11 -94.76 -7.80
N LYS A 400 -18.74 -95.41 -8.79
CA LYS A 400 -18.92 -94.85 -10.14
C LYS A 400 -19.81 -93.60 -10.15
N LYS A 401 -20.91 -93.60 -9.39
CA LYS A 401 -21.79 -92.41 -9.25
C LYS A 401 -21.07 -91.26 -8.55
N GLN A 402 -20.32 -91.55 -7.49
CA GLN A 402 -19.49 -90.58 -6.74
C GLN A 402 -18.37 -90.04 -7.63
N LEU A 403 -17.65 -90.88 -8.37
CA LEU A 403 -16.63 -90.45 -9.33
C LEU A 403 -17.22 -89.53 -10.41
N LEU A 404 -18.39 -89.87 -10.98
CA LEU A 404 -19.08 -89.00 -11.93
C LEU A 404 -19.58 -87.69 -11.30
N ALA A 405 -19.95 -87.70 -10.01
CA ALA A 405 -20.32 -86.49 -9.29
C ALA A 405 -19.10 -85.59 -9.02
N ILE A 406 -17.96 -86.18 -8.62
CA ILE A 406 -16.67 -85.48 -8.44
C ILE A 406 -16.21 -84.89 -9.78
N MET A 407 -16.20 -85.66 -10.87
CA MET A 407 -15.83 -85.15 -12.20
C MET A 407 -16.72 -83.99 -12.66
N LYS A 408 -18.03 -84.02 -12.37
CA LYS A 408 -18.94 -82.91 -12.66
C LYS A 408 -18.68 -81.70 -11.76
N ALA A 409 -18.42 -81.91 -10.47
CA ALA A 409 -18.06 -80.84 -9.54
C ALA A 409 -16.74 -80.16 -9.95
N ASP A 410 -15.72 -80.93 -10.33
CA ASP A 410 -14.44 -80.44 -10.83
C ASP A 410 -14.60 -79.65 -12.15
N GLN A 411 -15.45 -80.12 -13.07
CA GLN A 411 -15.78 -79.37 -14.29
C GLN A 411 -16.43 -78.02 -13.97
N ILE A 412 -17.45 -78.00 -13.11
CA ILE A 412 -18.11 -76.76 -12.67
C ILE A 412 -17.13 -75.82 -11.94
N PHE A 413 -16.26 -76.37 -11.08
CA PHE A 413 -15.23 -75.60 -10.38
C PHE A 413 -14.22 -74.98 -11.35
N GLN A 414 -13.75 -75.74 -12.35
CA GLN A 414 -12.85 -75.22 -13.39
C GLN A 414 -13.52 -74.15 -14.26
N GLU A 415 -14.80 -74.30 -14.58
CA GLU A 415 -15.57 -73.28 -15.31
C GLU A 415 -15.74 -72.00 -14.48
N HIS A 416 -16.07 -72.13 -13.19
CA HIS A 416 -16.18 -71.01 -12.26
C HIS A 416 -14.83 -70.28 -12.08
N GLU A 417 -13.72 -71.00 -11.94
CA GLU A 417 -12.38 -70.40 -11.87
C GLU A 417 -11.98 -69.70 -13.19
N LYS A 418 -12.34 -70.27 -14.36
CA LYS A 418 -12.18 -69.59 -15.66
C LYS A 418 -13.03 -68.33 -15.75
N GLU A 419 -14.26 -68.35 -15.25
CA GLU A 419 -15.14 -67.18 -15.24
C GLU A 419 -14.65 -66.08 -14.29
N LYS A 420 -14.17 -66.45 -13.10
CA LYS A 420 -13.57 -65.55 -12.12
C LYS A 420 -12.31 -64.88 -12.67
N LYS A 421 -11.43 -65.62 -13.35
CA LYS A 421 -10.28 -65.05 -14.08
C LYS A 421 -10.74 -64.06 -15.16
N ARG A 422 -11.70 -64.44 -16.01
CA ARG A 422 -12.29 -63.55 -17.03
C ARG A 422 -12.94 -62.29 -16.44
N LYS A 423 -13.51 -62.35 -15.23
CA LYS A 423 -14.06 -61.17 -14.52
C LYS A 423 -12.92 -60.26 -14.05
N ALA A 424 -11.91 -60.81 -13.38
CA ALA A 424 -10.71 -60.05 -12.96
C ALA A 424 -9.98 -59.41 -14.15
N ASP A 425 -9.78 -60.14 -15.26
CA ASP A 425 -9.16 -59.61 -16.49
C ASP A 425 -9.93 -58.41 -17.05
N LYS A 426 -11.27 -58.50 -17.10
CA LYS A 426 -12.15 -57.38 -17.52
C LYS A 426 -12.09 -56.20 -16.56
N GLU A 427 -11.95 -56.43 -15.25
CA GLU A 427 -11.79 -55.37 -14.25
C GLU A 427 -10.43 -54.68 -14.39
N HIS A 428 -9.34 -55.45 -14.53
CA HIS A 428 -8.01 -54.92 -14.80
C HIS A 428 -7.96 -54.12 -16.11
N GLN A 429 -8.67 -54.56 -17.15
CA GLN A 429 -8.80 -53.82 -18.40
C GLN A 429 -9.55 -52.49 -18.19
N LYS A 430 -10.70 -52.50 -17.51
CA LYS A 430 -11.44 -51.26 -17.17
C LYS A 430 -10.58 -50.27 -16.36
N VAL A 431 -9.82 -50.75 -15.38
CA VAL A 431 -8.91 -49.90 -14.58
C VAL A 431 -7.80 -49.33 -15.44
N ARG A 432 -7.22 -50.12 -16.35
CA ARG A 432 -6.20 -49.66 -17.30
C ARG A 432 -6.77 -48.59 -18.24
N ASP A 433 -7.95 -48.81 -18.79
CA ASP A 433 -8.60 -47.88 -19.72
C ASP A 433 -8.97 -46.56 -19.01
N ALA A 434 -9.49 -46.64 -17.78
CA ALA A 434 -9.75 -45.46 -16.94
C ALA A 434 -8.46 -44.67 -16.62
N HIS A 435 -7.35 -45.37 -16.34
CA HIS A 435 -6.06 -44.72 -16.12
C HIS A 435 -5.53 -44.04 -17.39
N ILE A 436 -5.67 -44.68 -18.56
CA ILE A 436 -5.31 -44.08 -19.87
C ILE A 436 -6.16 -42.82 -20.13
N GLN A 437 -7.47 -42.86 -19.87
CA GLN A 437 -8.35 -41.69 -19.99
C GLN A 437 -7.94 -40.57 -19.03
N GLN A 438 -7.60 -40.89 -17.78
CA GLN A 438 -7.10 -39.92 -16.81
C GLN A 438 -5.76 -39.30 -17.25
N MET A 439 -4.81 -40.11 -17.75
CA MET A 439 -3.56 -39.61 -18.30
C MET A 439 -3.78 -38.70 -19.53
N ALA A 440 -4.72 -39.05 -20.41
CA ALA A 440 -5.08 -38.22 -21.56
C ALA A 440 -5.70 -36.88 -21.12
N ARG A 441 -6.63 -36.90 -20.15
CA ARG A 441 -7.22 -35.70 -19.56
C ARG A 441 -6.17 -34.81 -18.89
N ASN A 442 -5.28 -35.39 -18.09
CA ASN A 442 -4.20 -34.64 -17.43
C ASN A 442 -3.23 -34.02 -18.46
N LYS A 443 -2.88 -34.73 -19.53
CA LYS A 443 -2.08 -34.20 -20.65
C LYS A 443 -2.79 -33.09 -21.42
N PHE A 444 -4.12 -33.14 -21.53
CA PHE A 444 -4.92 -32.09 -22.15
C PHE A 444 -4.99 -30.84 -21.26
N ASN A 445 -5.30 -31.01 -19.97
CA ASN A 445 -5.30 -29.92 -18.98
C ASN A 445 -3.94 -29.23 -18.92
N ALA A 446 -2.84 -29.97 -18.80
CA ALA A 446 -1.48 -29.40 -18.78
C ALA A 446 -1.08 -28.68 -20.09
N LYS A 447 -1.74 -28.96 -21.22
CA LYS A 447 -1.58 -28.17 -22.45
C LYS A 447 -2.41 -26.88 -22.38
N GLN A 448 -3.65 -26.94 -21.88
CA GLN A 448 -4.49 -25.75 -21.69
C GLN A 448 -3.91 -24.80 -20.64
N GLU A 449 -3.38 -25.30 -19.54
CA GLU A 449 -2.68 -24.53 -18.50
C GLU A 449 -1.49 -23.78 -19.11
N LYS A 450 -0.61 -24.47 -19.86
CA LYS A 450 0.50 -23.82 -20.58
C LYS A 450 0.05 -22.79 -21.61
N GLN A 451 -1.06 -23.02 -22.30
CA GLN A 451 -1.64 -22.03 -23.21
C GLN A 451 -2.16 -20.81 -22.44
N ALA A 452 -2.86 -21.01 -21.32
CA ALA A 452 -3.35 -19.94 -20.45
C ALA A 452 -2.20 -19.14 -19.82
N GLU A 453 -1.10 -19.79 -19.41
CA GLU A 453 0.13 -19.13 -18.95
C GLU A 453 0.74 -18.26 -20.05
N LEU A 454 0.84 -18.77 -21.29
CA LEU A 454 1.35 -18.00 -22.43
C LEU A 454 0.45 -16.81 -22.79
N GLU A 455 -0.87 -16.98 -22.81
CA GLU A 455 -1.79 -15.86 -23.03
C GLU A 455 -1.75 -14.85 -21.87
N TYR A 456 -1.61 -15.30 -20.62
CA TYR A 456 -1.43 -14.43 -19.46
C TYR A 456 -0.14 -13.60 -19.57
N CYS A 457 0.97 -14.21 -20.02
CA CYS A 457 2.22 -13.50 -20.27
C CYS A 457 2.04 -12.44 -21.38
N ARG A 458 1.43 -12.81 -22.51
CA ARG A 458 1.13 -11.87 -23.62
C ARG A 458 0.25 -10.70 -23.20
N LEU A 459 -0.82 -10.96 -22.44
CA LEU A 459 -1.71 -9.93 -21.91
C LEU A 459 -0.98 -9.01 -20.92
N THR A 460 -0.08 -9.58 -20.11
CA THR A 460 0.76 -8.79 -19.20
C THR A 460 1.76 -7.92 -19.98
N GLU A 461 2.44 -8.47 -20.98
CA GLU A 461 3.36 -7.72 -21.86
C GLU A 461 2.64 -6.60 -22.63
N ALA A 462 1.44 -6.87 -23.15
CA ALA A 462 0.60 -5.87 -23.81
C ALA A 462 0.20 -4.74 -22.86
N LEU A 463 -0.29 -5.06 -21.66
CA LEU A 463 -0.64 -4.08 -20.62
C LEU A 463 0.57 -3.24 -20.17
N MET A 464 1.76 -3.83 -20.12
CA MET A 464 2.99 -3.09 -19.80
C MET A 464 3.42 -2.17 -20.96
N ALA A 465 3.24 -2.60 -22.22
CA ALA A 465 3.48 -1.77 -23.39
C ALA A 465 2.47 -0.60 -23.50
N GLU A 466 1.21 -0.79 -23.12
CA GLU A 466 0.22 0.29 -23.02
C GLU A 466 0.62 1.31 -21.95
N LYS A 467 1.00 0.86 -20.74
CA LYS A 467 1.47 1.75 -19.66
C LYS A 467 2.74 2.52 -20.01
N GLU A 468 3.68 1.92 -20.75
CA GLU A 468 4.86 2.65 -21.22
C GLU A 468 4.47 3.65 -22.33
N LYS A 469 3.48 3.37 -23.20
CA LYS A 469 2.94 4.38 -24.13
C LYS A 469 2.30 5.55 -23.37
N GLU A 470 1.42 5.29 -22.40
CA GLU A 470 0.82 6.32 -21.53
C GLU A 470 1.90 7.20 -20.87
N PHE A 471 2.97 6.57 -20.36
CA PHE A 471 4.12 7.29 -19.81
C PHE A 471 4.87 8.13 -20.86
N GLN A 472 5.14 7.58 -22.04
CA GLN A 472 5.87 8.27 -23.11
C GLN A 472 5.06 9.45 -23.66
N ASP A 473 3.73 9.33 -23.74
CA ASP A 473 2.83 10.38 -24.20
C ASP A 473 2.82 11.54 -23.20
N TYR A 474 2.57 11.25 -21.91
CA TYR A 474 2.70 12.22 -20.82
C TYR A 474 4.08 12.88 -20.75
N ALA A 475 5.15 12.10 -20.94
CA ALA A 475 6.50 12.63 -20.89
C ALA A 475 6.82 13.56 -22.06
N ARG A 476 6.24 13.33 -23.26
CA ARG A 476 6.35 14.26 -24.40
C ARG A 476 5.63 15.57 -24.09
N GLU A 477 4.37 15.53 -23.63
CA GLU A 477 3.62 16.74 -23.24
C GLU A 477 4.38 17.60 -22.21
N VAL A 478 4.93 16.97 -21.16
CA VAL A 478 5.71 17.69 -20.14
C VAL A 478 7.04 18.22 -20.70
N ILE A 479 7.70 17.50 -21.60
CA ILE A 479 8.93 17.97 -22.26
C ILE A 479 8.62 19.15 -23.18
N GLU A 480 7.52 19.11 -23.94
CA GLU A 480 7.09 20.20 -24.82
C GLU A 480 6.82 21.48 -24.00
N LEU A 481 5.99 21.41 -22.95
CA LEU A 481 5.71 22.53 -22.04
C LEU A 481 6.97 23.09 -21.36
N GLU A 482 7.89 22.24 -20.92
CA GLU A 482 9.15 22.70 -20.32
C GLU A 482 10.17 23.19 -21.36
N SER A 483 10.07 22.77 -22.62
CA SER A 483 10.91 23.27 -23.71
C SER A 483 10.54 24.69 -24.12
N GLU A 484 9.24 25.00 -24.20
CA GLU A 484 8.72 26.36 -24.40
C GLU A 484 9.17 27.29 -23.26
N SER A 485 9.11 26.80 -22.02
CA SER A 485 9.44 27.59 -20.84
C SER A 485 10.94 27.69 -20.55
N THR A 486 11.74 26.68 -20.93
CA THR A 486 13.11 26.45 -20.44
C THR A 486 13.97 25.61 -21.42
N ASN A 487 14.15 26.09 -22.66
CA ASN A 487 14.91 25.37 -23.70
C ASN A 487 16.34 24.91 -23.31
N LYS A 488 16.95 25.48 -22.24
CA LYS A 488 18.28 25.09 -21.74
C LYS A 488 18.32 23.84 -20.84
N TYR A 489 17.24 23.50 -20.13
CA TYR A 489 17.29 22.54 -19.01
C TYR A 489 16.49 21.25 -19.21
N ILE A 490 16.24 20.88 -20.46
CA ILE A 490 15.46 19.68 -20.84
C ILE A 490 16.23 18.37 -20.63
N TYR A 491 17.58 18.40 -20.63
CA TYR A 491 18.41 17.18 -20.60
C TYR A 491 18.08 16.14 -19.49
N PRO A 492 17.80 16.53 -18.22
CA PRO A 492 17.37 15.57 -17.19
C PRO A 492 16.08 14.82 -17.53
N LEU A 493 15.12 15.49 -18.20
CA LEU A 493 13.86 14.88 -18.65
C LEU A 493 14.11 13.87 -19.77
N VAL A 494 14.86 14.29 -20.81
CA VAL A 494 15.22 13.42 -21.94
C VAL A 494 15.97 12.16 -21.45
N LYS A 495 16.92 12.34 -20.52
CA LYS A 495 17.65 11.22 -19.92
C LYS A 495 16.71 10.25 -19.19
N ALA A 496 15.78 10.76 -18.38
CA ALA A 496 14.81 9.91 -17.67
C ALA A 496 13.91 9.13 -18.65
N VAL A 497 13.48 9.74 -19.75
CA VAL A 497 12.69 9.08 -20.80
C VAL A 497 13.48 7.96 -21.48
N GLN A 498 14.74 8.19 -21.82
CA GLN A 498 15.61 7.22 -22.52
C GLN A 498 15.97 5.97 -21.70
N GLU A 499 15.85 6.01 -20.37
CA GLU A 499 16.32 4.90 -19.52
C GLU A 499 15.50 3.61 -19.60
N GLY A 500 14.29 3.66 -20.17
CA GLY A 500 13.40 2.50 -20.37
C GLY A 500 12.70 1.99 -19.10
N HIS A 501 11.81 1.01 -19.29
CA HIS A 501 11.12 0.34 -18.19
C HIS A 501 12.06 -0.64 -17.47
N GLY A 502 12.02 -0.72 -16.13
CA GLY A 502 12.76 -1.73 -15.36
C GLY A 502 14.08 -1.29 -14.70
N GLY A 503 14.51 -0.03 -14.88
CA GLY A 503 15.55 0.61 -14.05
C GLY A 503 16.98 0.07 -14.16
N GLY A 504 17.21 -0.98 -14.95
CA GLY A 504 18.50 -1.61 -15.14
C GLY A 504 19.49 -0.80 -15.99
N HIS A 505 20.68 -1.37 -16.21
CA HIS A 505 21.71 -0.76 -17.06
C HIS A 505 21.96 -1.52 -18.37
N GLY A 506 21.39 -2.73 -18.53
CA GLY A 506 21.53 -3.54 -19.75
C GLY A 506 20.88 -2.91 -20.99
N PRO A 507 20.96 -3.56 -22.17
CA PRO A 507 20.22 -3.14 -23.36
C PRO A 507 18.71 -3.26 -23.13
N VAL A 508 17.93 -2.46 -23.87
CA VAL A 508 16.47 -2.52 -23.86
C VAL A 508 16.03 -3.66 -24.77
N PHE A 509 15.27 -4.63 -24.24
CA PHE A 509 14.73 -5.73 -25.04
C PHE A 509 13.39 -5.32 -25.66
N VAL A 510 13.41 -5.02 -26.97
CA VAL A 510 12.22 -4.60 -27.73
C VAL A 510 11.15 -5.70 -27.72
N ASP A 511 11.56 -6.97 -27.86
CA ASP A 511 10.68 -8.13 -27.94
C ASP A 511 10.00 -8.52 -26.60
N ARG A 512 10.44 -7.95 -25.47
CA ARG A 512 9.87 -8.19 -24.13
C ARG A 512 9.37 -6.90 -23.50
N GLY A 513 8.48 -6.20 -24.21
CA GLY A 513 7.77 -5.02 -23.70
C GLY A 513 8.69 -3.84 -23.31
N GLY A 514 9.88 -3.74 -23.91
CA GLY A 514 10.84 -2.66 -23.60
C GLY A 514 11.48 -2.76 -22.21
N ILE A 515 11.43 -3.92 -21.56
CA ILE A 515 12.09 -4.13 -20.27
C ILE A 515 13.60 -4.02 -20.44
N ARG A 516 14.24 -3.27 -19.53
CA ARG A 516 15.67 -3.08 -19.40
C ARG A 516 16.21 -3.83 -18.17
N PRO A 517 16.81 -5.02 -18.35
CA PRO A 517 17.28 -5.82 -17.22
C PRO A 517 18.39 -5.15 -16.42
N SER A 518 18.42 -5.43 -15.12
CA SER A 518 19.46 -4.97 -14.20
C SER A 518 20.83 -5.63 -14.42
N TYR A 519 20.89 -6.70 -15.23
CA TYR A 519 22.11 -7.44 -15.58
C TYR A 519 22.10 -7.85 -17.06
N GLN A 520 23.27 -7.93 -17.68
CA GLN A 520 23.45 -8.66 -18.94
C GLN A 520 23.63 -10.15 -18.62
N ALA A 521 22.62 -10.97 -18.90
CA ALA A 521 22.82 -12.41 -19.04
C ALA A 521 23.22 -12.71 -20.48
N ASN A 522 24.44 -13.18 -20.70
CA ASN A 522 24.88 -13.71 -21.99
C ASN A 522 24.47 -15.19 -22.19
N ASP A 523 23.95 -15.85 -21.15
CA ASP A 523 23.57 -17.25 -21.19
C ASP A 523 22.11 -17.45 -21.57
N VAL A 524 21.88 -18.35 -22.54
CA VAL A 524 20.57 -18.73 -23.13
C VAL A 524 19.53 -19.19 -22.09
N ILE A 525 19.97 -19.56 -20.89
CA ILE A 525 19.14 -20.15 -19.82
C ILE A 525 18.43 -19.08 -18.97
N GLY A 526 18.83 -17.80 -19.04
CA GLY A 526 18.13 -16.69 -18.37
C GLY A 526 18.11 -16.75 -16.83
N VAL A 527 19.07 -17.47 -16.22
CA VAL A 527 19.18 -17.59 -14.76
C VAL A 527 19.79 -16.32 -14.18
N GLN A 528 19.16 -15.79 -13.12
CA GLN A 528 19.63 -14.62 -12.41
C GLN A 528 20.90 -14.92 -11.61
N LEU A 529 22.05 -14.40 -12.04
CA LEU A 529 23.26 -14.40 -11.22
C LEU A 529 23.06 -13.47 -10.01
N PRO A 530 23.42 -13.90 -8.78
CA PRO A 530 23.30 -13.05 -7.61
C PRO A 530 24.20 -11.82 -7.72
N PHE A 531 23.73 -10.70 -7.17
CA PHE A 531 24.34 -9.39 -7.31
C PHE A 531 25.67 -9.29 -6.54
N CYS A 532 26.78 -9.61 -7.22
CA CYS A 532 28.13 -9.56 -6.66
C CYS A 532 28.65 -8.12 -6.49
N ASN A 533 27.98 -7.33 -5.65
CA ASN A 533 28.58 -6.16 -5.00
C ASN A 533 29.51 -6.60 -3.87
N SER A 534 30.49 -7.48 -4.18
CA SER A 534 31.66 -7.61 -3.31
C SER A 534 32.45 -6.31 -3.42
N PRO A 535 32.74 -5.58 -2.33
CA PRO A 535 33.83 -4.61 -2.36
C PRO A 535 35.08 -5.37 -2.83
N GLY A 536 35.73 -4.88 -3.88
CA GLY A 536 36.66 -5.65 -4.70
C GLY A 536 37.61 -6.49 -3.86
N PRO A 537 37.73 -7.81 -4.13
CA PRO A 537 38.43 -8.71 -3.24
C PRO A 537 39.84 -8.19 -2.94
N LYS A 538 40.16 -7.99 -1.66
CA LYS A 538 41.54 -7.75 -1.17
C LYS A 538 42.38 -9.03 -1.29
N TYR A 539 42.29 -9.70 -2.43
CA TYR A 539 43.11 -10.85 -2.79
C TYR A 539 44.46 -10.31 -3.24
N ASN A 540 45.44 -10.48 -2.35
CA ASN A 540 46.81 -10.10 -2.60
C ASN A 540 47.40 -11.03 -3.68
N PHE A 541 47.36 -10.58 -4.94
CA PHE A 541 47.73 -11.34 -6.15
C PHE A 541 49.14 -11.97 -6.10
N GLN A 542 50.03 -11.47 -5.23
CA GLN A 542 51.34 -12.07 -5.00
C GLN A 542 51.28 -13.45 -4.33
N LYS A 543 50.26 -13.73 -3.49
CA LYS A 543 50.16 -15.02 -2.77
C LYS A 543 49.68 -16.19 -3.64
N SER A 544 48.96 -15.92 -4.73
CA SER A 544 48.46 -16.98 -5.63
C SER A 544 49.45 -17.38 -6.72
N LYS A 545 50.39 -16.50 -7.12
CA LYS A 545 51.42 -16.80 -8.13
C LYS A 545 52.23 -18.07 -7.79
N GLY A 546 52.62 -18.25 -6.53
CA GLY A 546 53.35 -19.43 -6.07
C GLY A 546 52.56 -20.75 -6.06
N ARG A 547 51.24 -20.74 -6.28
CA ARG A 547 50.37 -21.93 -6.19
C ARG A 547 49.87 -22.44 -7.54
N LEU A 548 50.12 -21.72 -8.63
CA LEU A 548 49.70 -22.05 -9.99
C LEU A 548 50.87 -22.37 -10.93
N GLY A 549 52.12 -22.41 -10.43
CA GLY A 549 53.29 -22.88 -11.19
C GLY A 549 53.77 -21.97 -12.33
N PHE A 550 53.19 -20.79 -12.52
CA PHE A 550 53.63 -19.83 -13.53
C PHE A 550 54.68 -18.86 -12.97
N THR A 551 55.96 -19.17 -13.25
CA THR A 551 57.09 -18.26 -13.06
C THR A 551 57.32 -17.42 -14.32
N TRP A 552 56.79 -16.19 -14.31
CA TRP A 552 57.24 -15.03 -15.09
C TRP A 552 56.98 -13.75 -14.26
#